data_AF-A0A5K1G998-F1
#
_entry.id   AF-A0A5K1G998-F1
#
_cell.length_a   1.000
_cell.length_b   1.000
_cell.length_c   1.000
_cell.angle_alpha   90.00
_cell.angle_beta   90.00
_cell.angle_gamma   90.00
#
_symmetry.space_group_name_H-M   'P 1'
#
loop_
_entity.id
_entity.type
_entity.pdbx_description
1 polymer ?
#
loop_
_entity_poly.entity_id
_entity_poly.type
_entity_poly.pdbx_seq_one_letter_code
_entity_poly.pdbx_strand_id
1 'polypeptide(L)' 'LSSKRRVTLQEFRGKTLVSIREYYLKDGKELPSSKGML' A
#
# COMPACT_ATOMS: atom_id res chain seq x y z
N LEU A 1 6.08 -11.12 6.31
CA LEU A 1 5.75 -9.76 5.86
C LEU A 1 5.96 -8.81 7.03
N SER A 2 6.81 -7.78 6.88
CA SER A 2 6.99 -6.74 7.90
C SER A 2 5.65 -6.06 8.20
N SER A 3 5.36 -5.77 9.47
CA SER A 3 4.12 -5.16 9.98
C SER A 3 3.79 -3.78 9.39
N LYS A 4 4.65 -3.24 8.52
CA LYS A 4 4.51 -1.94 7.86
C LYS A 4 4.11 -2.03 6.38
N ARG A 5 3.81 -3.22 5.84
CA ARG A 5 3.43 -3.42 4.43
C ARG A 5 1.95 -3.77 4.30
N ARG A 6 1.22 -3.04 3.45
CA ARG A 6 -0.16 -3.37 3.07
C ARG A 6 -0.23 -3.74 1.60
N VAL A 7 -1.04 -4.75 1.30
CA VAL A 7 -1.37 -5.19 -0.06
C VAL A 7 -2.77 -4.69 -0.38
N THR A 8 -2.94 -4.03 -1.52
CA THR A 8 -4.25 -3.56 -1.99
C THR A 8 -4.52 -4.14 -3.38
N LEU A 9 -5.64 -4.82 -3.51
CA LEU A 9 -6.18 -5.28 -4.78
C LEU A 9 -7.09 -4.19 -5.34
N GLN A 10 -6.91 -3.81 -6.59
CA GLN A 10 -7.73 -2.82 -7.27
C GLN A 10 -8.11 -3.35 -8.64
N GLU A 11 -9.35 -3.14 -9.07
CA GLU A 11 -9.73 -3.40 -10.46
C GLU A 11 -9.59 -2.13 -11.27
N PHE A 12 -8.80 -2.19 -12.34
CA PHE A 12 -8.64 -1.10 -13.29
C PHE A 12 -8.76 -1.64 -14.71
N ARG A 13 -9.76 -1.15 -15.45
CA ARG A 13 -10.04 -1.54 -16.85
C ARG A 13 -10.13 -3.07 -17.05
N GLY A 14 -10.82 -3.75 -16.13
CA GLY A 14 -10.99 -5.22 -16.18
C GLY A 14 -9.72 -6.01 -15.85
N LYS A 15 -8.67 -5.36 -15.33
CA LYS A 15 -7.47 -6.02 -14.83
C LYS A 15 -7.37 -5.83 -13.32
N THR A 16 -7.05 -6.91 -12.60
CA THR A 16 -6.69 -6.84 -11.19
C THR A 16 -5.25 -6.33 -11.07
N LEU A 17 -5.08 -5.17 -10.45
CA LEU A 17 -3.80 -4.60 -10.06
C LEU A 17 -3.52 -4.93 -8.60
N VAL A 18 -2.27 -5.28 -8.31
CA VAL A 18 -1.82 -5.67 -6.98
C VAL A 18 -0.77 -4.67 -6.52
N SER A 19 -1.17 -3.71 -5.70
CA SER A 19 -0.24 -2.73 -5.16
C SER A 19 0.27 -3.15 -3.78
N ILE A 20 1.60 -3.05 -3.60
CA ILE A 20 2.25 -3.27 -2.31
C ILE A 20 2.82 -1.93 -1.86
N ARG A 21 2.39 -1.46 -0.68
CA ARG A 21 2.77 -0.15 -0.16
C ARG A 21 3.23 -0.22 1.30
N GLU A 22 4.33 0.46 1.58
CA GLU A 22 4.81 0.64 2.95
C GLU A 22 4.13 1.84 3.62
N TYR A 23 3.77 1.70 4.89
CA TYR A 23 3.14 2.72 5.72
C TYR A 23 4.06 3.09 6.89
N TYR A 24 3.99 4.36 7.30
CA TYR A 24 4.70 4.87 8.47
C TYR A 24 3.71 5.57 9.41
N LEU A 25 4.03 5.59 10.70
CA LEU A 25 3.22 6.29 11.70
C LEU A 25 3.69 7.75 11.80
N LYS A 26 2.76 8.69 11.66
CA LYS A 26 2.99 10.11 11.91
C LYS A 26 1.79 10.68 12.66
N ASP A 27 2.05 11.32 13.80
CA ASP A 27 1.01 11.94 14.64
C ASP A 27 -0.13 10.97 15.00
N GLY A 28 0.22 9.71 15.25
CA GLY A 28 -0.76 8.64 15.57
C GLY A 28 -1.55 8.10 14.37
N LYS A 29 -1.29 8.59 13.16
CA LYS A 29 -1.95 8.13 11.91
C LYS A 29 -0.97 7.32 11.06
N GLU A 30 -1.48 6.25 10.45
CA GLU A 30 -0.73 5.50 9.45
C GLU A 30 -0.85 6.19 8.09
N LEU A 31 0.28 6.68 7.58
CA LEU A 31 0.36 7.33 6.28
C LEU A 31 1.10 6.43 5.29
N PRO A 32 0.65 6.39 4.02
CA PRO A 32 1.39 5.72 2.98
C PRO A 32 2.74 6.41 2.75
N SER A 33 3.80 5.63 2.64
CA SER A 33 5.07 6.13 2.11
C SER A 33 5.02 6.22 0.58
N SER A 34 5.90 7.03 -0.01
CA SER A 34 6.11 7.07 -1.46
C SER A 34 6.77 5.78 -2.01
N LYS A 35 7.22 4.88 -1.12
CA LYS A 35 7.74 3.57 -1.51
C LYS A 35 6.60 2.58 -1.66
N GLY A 36 6.24 2.31 -2.92
CA GLY A 36 5.30 1.26 -3.28
C GLY A 36 5.50 0.83 -4.72
N MET A 37 5.08 -0.39 -5.03
CA MET A 37 5.03 -0.94 -6.40
C MET A 37 3.56 -1.25 -6.74
N LEU A 38 3.20 -1.04 -8.00
CA LEU A 38 1.86 -1.22 -8.57
C LEU A 38 1.77 -2.49 -9.42
#